data_AF-A0A3D5KFM0-F1
#
_entry.id   AF-A0A3D5KFM0-F1
#
_cell.length_a   1.000
_cell.length_b   1.000
_cell.length_c   1.000
_cell.angle_alpha   90.00
_cell.angle_beta   90.00
_cell.angle_gamma   90.00
#
_symmetry.space_group_name_H-M   'P 1'
#
loop_
_entity.id
_entity.type
_entity.pdbx_description
1 polymer ?
#
loop_
_entity_poly.entity_id
_entity_poly.type
_entity_poly.pdbx_seq_one_letter_code
_entity_poly.pdbx_strand_id
1 'polypeptide(L)' 'MGFMYNGIHSKNMKLKARLTSWQASPPLRNSYEIVPGKVGIADFGCDSSERYIKVNCNIYPQRT' A
#
# COMPACT_ATOMS: atom_id res chain seq x y z
N MET A 1 -8.14 16.73 -3.13
CA MET A 1 -7.35 15.48 -3.17
C MET A 1 -5.92 15.79 -2.75
N GLY A 2 -5.35 14.95 -1.90
CA GLY A 2 -4.01 15.10 -1.32
C GLY A 2 -3.79 14.00 -0.28
N PHE A 3 -2.59 13.91 0.28
CA PHE A 3 -2.33 13.13 1.49
C PHE A 3 -1.96 14.06 2.65
N MET A 4 -2.16 13.56 3.87
CA MET A 4 -1.65 14.16 5.10
C MET A 4 -0.61 13.21 5.68
N TYR A 5 0.56 13.74 6.03
CA TYR A 5 1.63 12.98 6.64
C TYR A 5 2.23 13.80 7.79
N ASN A 6 2.32 13.19 8.97
CA ASN A 6 2.79 13.85 10.19
C ASN A 6 2.11 15.22 10.45
N GLY A 7 0.79 15.30 10.24
CA GLY A 7 0.00 16.53 10.40
C GLY A 7 0.16 17.57 9.28
N ILE A 8 1.05 17.37 8.31
CA ILE A 8 1.25 18.29 7.18
C ILE A 8 0.45 17.82 5.99
N HIS A 9 -0.40 18.70 5.46
CA HIS A 9 -1.16 18.41 4.25
C HIS A 9 -0.34 18.72 3.00
N SER A 10 -0.27 17.78 2.06
CA SER A 10 0.45 17.92 0.77
C SER A 10 0.16 19.22 -0.01
N LYS A 11 -1.07 19.75 0.08
CA LYS A 11 -1.46 21.05 -0.49
C LYS A 11 -0.64 22.22 0.06
N ASN A 12 -0.27 22.19 1.34
CA ASN A 12 0.53 23.24 1.98
C ASN A 12 1.96 23.26 1.41
N MET A 13 2.45 22.11 0.95
CA MET A 13 3.73 21.95 0.26
C MET A 13 3.63 22.25 -1.25
N LYS A 14 2.47 22.71 -1.74
CA LYS A 14 2.15 22.90 -3.16
C LYS A 14 2.37 21.63 -4.00
N LEU A 15 2.21 20.46 -3.39
CA LEU A 15 2.31 19.14 -4.04
C LEU A 15 0.93 18.68 -4.49
N LYS A 16 0.76 18.45 -5.80
CA LYS A 16 -0.45 17.79 -6.32
C LYS A 16 -0.27 16.29 -6.21
N ALA A 17 -1.00 15.67 -5.30
CA ALA A 17 -0.94 14.22 -5.08
C ALA A 17 -2.23 13.52 -5.49
N ARG A 18 -2.10 12.30 -6.03
CA ARG A 18 -3.20 11.40 -6.37
C ARG A 18 -2.84 9.98 -5.90
N LEU A 19 -3.81 9.31 -5.27
CA LEU A 19 -3.72 7.87 -4.99
C LEU A 19 -3.76 7.11 -6.31
N THR A 20 -2.80 6.20 -6.50
CA THR A 20 -2.72 5.41 -7.75
C THR A 20 -3.62 4.18 -7.73
N SER A 21 -4.04 3.74 -6.56
CA SER A 21 -4.88 2.58 -6.38
C SER A 21 -5.74 2.74 -5.13
N TRP A 22 -6.89 2.07 -5.14
CA TRP A 22 -7.66 1.84 -3.93
C TRP A 22 -6.96 0.72 -3.15
N GLN A 23 -6.52 1.02 -1.94
CA GLN A 23 -5.81 0.06 -1.09
C GLN A 23 -6.54 0.02 0.25
N ALA A 24 -7.79 -0.44 0.31
CA ALA A 24 -8.55 -0.44 1.56
C ALA A 24 -7.99 -1.45 2.59
N SER A 25 -7.63 -2.65 2.14
CA SER A 25 -7.05 -3.71 2.97
C SER A 25 -5.61 -4.03 2.57
N PRO A 26 -4.76 -4.45 3.52
CA PRO A 26 -3.48 -5.05 3.17
C PRO A 26 -3.67 -6.36 2.37
N PRO A 27 -2.63 -6.78 1.63
CA PRO A 27 -2.55 -8.15 1.13
C PRO A 27 -2.60 -9.18 2.28
N LEU A 28 -2.98 -10.40 1.92
CA LEU A 28 -2.88 -11.56 2.81
C LEU A 28 -1.52 -12.23 2.65
N ARG A 29 -0.86 -12.56 3.76
CA ARG A 29 0.36 -13.36 3.79
C ARG A 29 0.00 -14.76 4.31
N ASN A 30 0.01 -15.73 3.42
CA ASN A 30 -0.38 -17.10 3.73
C ASN A 30 0.82 -17.97 4.09
N SER A 31 0.64 -18.85 5.08
CA SER A 31 1.63 -19.84 5.49
C SER A 31 1.10 -21.23 5.15
N TYR A 32 1.70 -21.88 4.17
CA TYR A 32 1.28 -23.22 3.75
C TYR A 32 2.49 -24.04 3.28
N GLU A 33 2.34 -25.36 3.26
CA GLU A 33 3.34 -26.28 2.74
C GLU A 33 2.69 -27.32 1.81
N ILE A 34 3.44 -27.75 0.79
CA ILE A 34 3.05 -28.86 -0.07
C ILE A 34 3.71 -30.12 0.50
N VAL A 35 2.91 -31.06 0.99
CA VAL A 35 3.41 -32.30 1.58
C VAL A 35 3.83 -33.28 0.46
N PRO A 36 5.08 -33.74 0.41
CA PRO A 36 5.54 -34.66 -0.63
C PRO A 36 4.70 -35.94 -0.70
N GLY A 37 4.31 -36.33 -1.92
CA GLY A 37 3.51 -37.54 -2.16
C GLY A 37 2.03 -37.42 -1.79
N LYS A 38 1.55 -36.23 -1.40
CA LYS A 38 0.12 -35.93 -1.20
C LYS A 38 -0.32 -34.83 -2.16
N VAL A 39 -1.54 -34.95 -2.66
CA VAL A 39 -2.18 -33.89 -3.46
C VAL A 39 -2.79 -32.89 -2.49
N GLY A 40 -2.46 -31.60 -2.67
CA GLY A 40 -3.00 -30.50 -1.88
C GLY A 40 -1.94 -29.73 -1.09
N ILE A 41 -2.41 -28.92 -0.13
CA ILE A 41 -1.59 -28.08 0.75
C ILE A 41 -1.96 -28.31 2.21
N ALA A 42 -0.97 -28.26 3.09
CA ALA A 42 -1.17 -28.09 4.52
C ALA A 42 -1.23 -26.58 4.80
N ASP A 43 -2.37 -26.11 5.30
CA ASP A 43 -2.59 -24.71 5.63
C ASP A 43 -2.23 -24.46 7.11
N PHE A 44 -1.29 -23.55 7.35
CA PHE A 44 -0.87 -23.12 8.70
C PHE A 44 -1.45 -21.77 9.08
N GLY A 45 -2.39 -21.25 8.28
CA GLY A 45 -3.09 -20.00 8.52
C GLY A 45 -2.49 -18.81 7.76
N CYS A 46 -3.13 -17.66 7.98
CA CYS A 46 -2.89 -16.45 7.22
C CYS A 46 -2.88 -15.23 8.14
N ASP A 47 -1.95 -14.32 7.88
CA ASP A 47 -1.89 -12.99 8.49
C ASP A 47 -2.18 -11.89 7.47
N SER A 48 -2.55 -10.70 7.96
CA SER A 48 -2.52 -9.48 7.15
C SER A 48 -1.08 -9.01 6.99
N SER A 49 -0.64 -8.76 5.76
CA SER A 49 0.68 -8.20 5.50
C SER A 49 0.73 -6.68 5.72
N GLU A 50 1.89 -6.08 5.45
CA GLU A 50 2.03 -4.63 5.45
C GLU A 50 1.16 -4.01 4.35
N ARG A 51 0.62 -2.81 4.63
CA ARG A 51 -0.14 -2.03 3.66
C ARG A 51 0.75 -0.95 3.05
N TYR A 52 1.03 -1.07 1.76
CA TYR A 52 1.74 -0.05 1.00
C TYR A 52 0.75 0.91 0.33
N ILE A 53 0.81 2.19 0.70
CA ILE A 53 0.00 3.24 0.06
C ILE A 53 0.87 3.96 -0.95
N LYS A 54 0.69 3.64 -2.24
CA LYS A 54 1.41 4.32 -3.33
C LYS A 54 0.70 5.62 -3.72
N VAL A 55 1.48 6.70 -3.72
CA VAL A 55 1.00 8.04 -4.06
C VAL A 55 1.83 8.57 -5.22
N ASN A 56 1.18 9.02 -6.29
CA ASN A 56 1.85 9.76 -7.36
C ASN A 56 1.72 11.26 -7.08
N CYS A 57 2.84 11.98 -7.19
CA CYS A 57 2.94 13.38 -6.86
C CYS A 57 3.55 14.17 -8.02
N ASN A 58 3.02 15.36 -8.28
CA ASN A 58 3.58 16.32 -9.22
C ASN A 58 4.03 17.57 -8.45
N ILE A 59 5.24 18.03 -8.76
CA ILE A 59 5.81 19.29 -8.28
C ILE A 59 5.80 20.27 -9.44
N TYR A 60 5.05 21.36 -9.31
CA TYR A 60 5.03 22.42 -10.31
C TYR A 60 6.10 23.47 -10.00
N PRO A 61 6.73 24.07 -11.02
CA PRO A 61 7.60 25.22 -10.82
C PRO A 61 6.88 26.31 -10.04
N GLN A 62 7.53 26.84 -9.01
CA GLN A 62 6.99 27.94 -8.22
C GLN A 62 7.59 29.25 -8.74
N ARG A 63 6.74 30.22 -9.06
CA ARG A 63 7.21 31.60 -9.22
C ARG A 63 7.52 32.14 -7.82
N THR A 64 8.76 32.57 -7.62
CA THR A 64 9.19 33.38 -6.46
C THR A 64 8.52 34.74 -6.50
#